data_AF-A0A356E622-F1
#
_entry.id   AF-A0A356E622-F1
#
_cell.length_a   1.000
_cell.length_b   1.000
_cell.length_c   1.000
_cell.angle_alpha   90.00
_cell.angle_beta   90.00
_cell.angle_gamma   90.00
#
_symmetry.space_group_name_H-M   'P 1'
#
loop_
_entity.id
_entity.type
_entity.pdbx_description
1 polymer ?
#
loop_
_entity_poly.entity_id
_entity_poly.type
_entity_poly.pdbx_seq_one_letter_code
_entity_poly.pdbx_strand_id
1 'polypeptide(L)'
;KNLLIFNRTLARAQALVTKLEHTDNVQVLPLSQLQQGLNQADIVITSTASPTVLITREMVEKAQRERRYKPLLVVDIAVPRDVEESVNELDAVYHYTVDDLHNIIRNNLGERKKASYQAEQIILQESQAFFEWLKVHQFSNLIRTYRADAEDARQTLVQKAFLALQQGENAEQVLQELSYKLTNKLLHSPTQALQAMVKAGNAEGLRAFSTVLGVAANTDDQSE
;
A
#
# COMPACT_ATOMS: atom_id res chain seq x y z
N LYS A 1 -8.29 43.34 -7.07
CA LYS A 1 -8.78 42.24 -6.20
C LYS A 1 -7.67 41.96 -5.21
N ASN A 2 -7.95 41.94 -3.90
CA ASN A 2 -6.93 41.77 -2.88
C ASN A 2 -6.91 40.32 -2.41
N LEU A 3 -5.73 39.72 -2.30
CA LEU A 3 -5.54 38.35 -1.82
C LEU A 3 -4.75 38.39 -0.51
N LEU A 4 -5.33 37.82 0.54
CA LEU A 4 -4.69 37.70 1.84
C LEU A 4 -4.35 36.22 2.07
N ILE A 5 -3.08 35.93 2.31
CA ILE A 5 -2.59 34.57 2.55
C ILE A 5 -2.15 34.48 4.01
N PHE A 6 -2.90 33.69 4.78
CA PHE A 6 -2.57 33.41 6.18
C PHE A 6 -1.88 32.07 6.28
N ASN A 7 -0.71 32.03 6.92
CA ASN A 7 0.02 30.77 7.10
C ASN A 7 0.80 30.75 8.42
N ARG A 8 0.90 29.56 9.03
CA ARG A 8 1.74 29.33 10.21
C ARG A 8 3.21 29.57 9.89
N THR A 9 3.65 29.19 8.69
CA THR A 9 5.03 29.36 8.22
C THR A 9 5.08 30.37 7.09
N LEU A 10 5.46 31.61 7.39
CA LEU A 10 5.47 32.72 6.43
C LEU A 10 6.29 32.43 5.17
N ALA A 11 7.44 31.76 5.30
CA ALA A 11 8.29 31.38 4.16
C ALA A 11 7.55 30.53 3.11
N ARG A 12 6.64 29.64 3.54
CA ARG A 12 5.83 28.82 2.62
C ARG A 12 4.82 29.67 1.86
N ALA A 13 4.20 30.63 2.53
CA ALA A 13 3.28 31.56 1.88
C ALA A 13 4.02 32.49 0.90
N GLN A 14 5.20 32.98 1.25
CA GLN A 14 6.04 33.78 0.33
C GLN A 14 6.43 32.98 -0.92
N ALA A 15 6.83 31.71 -0.76
CA ALA A 15 7.12 30.83 -1.90
C ALA A 15 5.90 30.53 -2.78
N LEU A 16 4.68 30.58 -2.22
CA LEU A 16 3.45 30.51 -3.01
C LEU A 16 3.27 31.78 -3.83
N VAL A 17 3.47 32.96 -3.22
CA VAL A 17 3.34 34.25 -3.91
C VAL A 17 4.28 34.35 -5.10
N THR A 18 5.51 33.84 -5.01
CA THR A 18 6.46 33.87 -6.15
C THR A 18 6.01 33.04 -7.36
N LYS A 19 5.07 32.12 -7.19
CA LYS A 19 4.52 31.30 -8.28
C LYS A 19 3.28 31.92 -8.93
N LEU A 20 2.75 33.01 -8.36
CA LEU A 20 1.57 33.68 -8.88
C LEU A 20 1.99 34.68 -9.96
N GLU A 21 1.26 34.69 -11.08
CA GLU A 21 1.53 35.59 -12.21
C GLU A 21 1.21 37.07 -11.90
N HIS A 22 0.34 37.33 -10.90
CA HIS A 22 -0.07 38.67 -10.48
C HIS A 22 0.02 38.82 -8.96
N THR A 23 0.93 39.68 -8.48
CA THR A 23 1.24 39.83 -7.05
C THR A 23 0.94 41.22 -6.49
N ASP A 24 0.50 42.17 -7.31
CA ASP A 24 0.35 43.60 -6.95
C ASP A 24 -0.56 43.87 -5.75
N ASN A 25 -1.44 42.92 -5.40
CA ASN A 25 -2.37 43.03 -4.27
C ASN A 25 -2.39 41.77 -3.38
N VAL A 26 -1.25 41.10 -3.22
CA VAL A 26 -1.12 39.91 -2.36
C VAL A 26 -0.40 40.28 -1.06
N GLN A 27 -1.06 40.02 0.07
CA GLN A 27 -0.46 40.23 1.39
C GLN A 27 -0.32 38.89 2.12
N VAL A 28 0.87 38.62 2.64
CA VAL A 28 1.14 37.45 3.48
C VAL A 28 1.09 37.87 4.95
N LEU A 29 0.26 37.20 5.73
CA LEU A 29 0.02 37.51 7.14
C LEU A 29 0.18 36.26 8.01
N PRO A 30 0.57 36.41 9.30
CA PRO A 30 0.58 35.30 10.24
C PRO A 30 -0.85 34.88 10.62
N LEU A 31 -1.04 33.61 10.99
CA LEU A 31 -2.35 33.11 11.45
C LEU A 31 -2.92 33.85 12.66
N SER A 32 -2.08 34.48 13.48
CA SER A 32 -2.54 35.32 14.60
C SER A 32 -3.39 36.51 14.15
N GLN A 33 -3.30 36.92 12.89
CA GLN A 33 -4.08 38.01 12.29
C GLN A 33 -5.30 37.51 11.50
N LEU A 34 -5.66 36.24 11.60
CA LEU A 34 -6.76 35.63 10.83
C LEU A 34 -8.07 36.41 10.96
N GLN A 35 -8.40 36.91 12.15
CA GLN A 35 -9.62 37.71 12.37
C GLN A 35 -9.66 38.97 11.50
N GLN A 36 -8.53 39.64 11.28
CA GLN A 36 -8.46 40.82 10.42
C GLN A 36 -8.81 40.48 8.98
N GLY A 37 -8.37 39.31 8.51
CA GLY A 37 -8.76 38.80 7.19
C GLY A 37 -10.27 38.52 7.11
N LEU A 38 -10.81 37.81 8.09
CA LEU A 38 -12.24 37.46 8.13
C LEU A 38 -13.15 38.70 8.10
N ASN A 39 -12.74 39.77 8.79
CA ASN A 39 -13.48 41.03 8.86
C ASN A 39 -13.59 41.79 7.52
N GLN A 40 -12.87 41.38 6.47
CA GLN A 40 -12.88 42.08 5.18
C GLN A 40 -12.98 41.16 3.95
N ALA A 41 -12.90 39.84 4.13
CA ALA A 41 -12.82 38.89 3.03
C ALA A 41 -14.20 38.47 2.50
N ASP A 42 -14.54 38.81 1.27
CA ASP A 42 -15.77 38.31 0.63
C ASP A 42 -15.78 36.78 0.48
N ILE A 43 -14.60 36.20 0.27
CA ILE A 43 -14.37 34.76 0.08
C ILE A 43 -13.22 34.31 0.99
N VAL A 44 -13.42 33.22 1.71
CA VAL A 44 -12.42 32.56 2.56
C VAL A 44 -12.21 31.15 2.03
N ILE A 45 -10.95 30.76 1.79
CA ILE A 45 -10.58 29.41 1.37
C ILE A 45 -9.62 28.86 2.43
N THR A 46 -9.98 27.72 3.04
CA THR A 46 -9.14 27.04 4.03
C THR A 46 -8.61 25.73 3.48
N SER A 47 -7.31 25.51 3.63
CA SER A 47 -6.60 24.33 3.11
C SER A 47 -5.38 24.03 3.97
N THR A 48 -5.58 24.00 5.29
CA THR A 48 -4.48 23.73 6.21
C THR A 48 -4.37 22.25 6.54
N ALA A 49 -3.25 21.87 7.16
CA ALA A 49 -3.03 20.56 7.76
C ALA A 49 -3.21 20.64 9.29
N SER A 50 -4.04 21.56 9.77
CA SER A 50 -4.30 21.71 11.20
C SER A 50 -5.09 20.50 11.71
N PRO A 51 -4.70 19.92 12.86
CA PRO A 51 -5.51 18.87 13.50
C PRO A 51 -6.73 19.45 14.23
N THR A 52 -6.82 20.78 14.37
CA THR A 52 -7.88 21.48 15.10
C THR A 52 -8.53 22.55 14.22
N VAL A 53 -9.81 22.81 14.48
CA VAL A 53 -10.55 23.94 13.88
C VAL A 53 -9.80 25.25 14.11
N LEU A 54 -9.65 26.03 13.05
CA LEU A 54 -8.97 27.34 13.03
C LEU A 54 -9.95 28.51 12.97
N ILE A 55 -11.11 28.33 12.34
CA ILE A 55 -12.16 29.32 12.22
C ILE A 55 -13.36 28.85 13.04
N THR A 56 -13.57 29.48 14.19
CA THR A 56 -14.72 29.20 15.06
C THR A 56 -15.93 30.01 14.64
N ARG A 57 -17.12 29.58 15.08
CA ARG A 57 -18.36 30.33 14.87
C ARG A 57 -18.29 31.76 15.41
N GLU A 58 -17.73 31.95 16.60
CA GLU A 58 -17.59 33.26 17.23
C GLU A 58 -16.77 34.23 16.37
N MET A 59 -15.69 33.74 15.74
CA MET A 59 -14.86 34.55 14.85
C MET A 59 -15.63 35.01 13.62
N VAL A 60 -16.48 34.14 13.05
CA VAL A 60 -17.32 34.45 11.90
C VAL A 60 -18.44 35.42 12.29
N GLU A 61 -19.10 35.24 13.43
CA GLU A 61 -20.13 36.16 13.93
C GLU A 61 -19.56 37.57 14.15
N LYS A 62 -18.35 37.66 14.74
CA LYS A 62 -17.65 38.93 14.90
C LYS A 62 -17.36 39.57 13.54
N ALA A 63 -16.87 38.79 12.58
CA ALA A 63 -16.60 39.26 11.23
C ALA A 63 -17.86 39.76 10.51
N GLN A 64 -18.99 39.05 10.65
CA GLN A 64 -20.27 39.47 10.05
C GLN A 64 -20.73 40.83 10.57
N ARG A 65 -20.58 41.11 11.87
CA ARG A 65 -20.91 42.43 12.45
C ARG A 65 -20.05 43.55 11.84
N GLU A 66 -18.74 43.36 11.81
CA GLU A 66 -17.79 44.32 11.21
C GLU A 66 -18.08 44.57 9.72
N ARG A 67 -18.49 43.52 9.03
CA ARG A 67 -18.81 43.54 7.60
C ARG A 67 -20.21 44.03 7.28
N ARG A 68 -20.99 44.41 8.29
CA ARG A 68 -22.40 44.82 8.14
C ARG A 68 -23.23 43.73 7.43
N TYR A 69 -22.99 42.47 7.78
CA TYR A 69 -23.69 41.28 7.29
C TYR A 69 -23.66 41.12 5.76
N LYS A 70 -22.61 41.61 5.10
CA LYS A 70 -22.36 41.27 3.69
C LYS A 70 -22.15 39.76 3.54
N PRO A 71 -22.62 39.14 2.43
CA PRO A 71 -22.42 37.72 2.19
C PRO A 71 -20.94 37.30 2.32
N LEU A 72 -20.71 36.17 2.99
CA LEU A 72 -19.41 35.53 3.12
C LEU A 72 -19.47 34.12 2.54
N LEU A 73 -18.62 33.83 1.56
CA LEU A 73 -18.41 32.48 1.06
C LEU A 73 -17.19 31.85 1.75
N VAL A 74 -17.38 30.72 2.41
CA VAL A 74 -16.30 29.94 3.02
C VAL A 74 -16.19 28.61 2.28
N VAL A 75 -15.01 28.30 1.76
CA VAL A 75 -14.73 27.04 1.08
C VAL A 75 -13.67 26.30 1.88
N ASP A 76 -14.10 25.29 2.64
CA ASP A 76 -13.23 24.46 3.46
C ASP A 76 -12.80 23.21 2.72
N ILE A 77 -11.55 23.24 2.23
CA ILE A 77 -10.93 22.12 1.54
C ILE A 77 -9.95 21.33 2.41
N ALA A 78 -9.93 21.57 3.73
CA ALA A 78 -9.05 20.88 4.67
C ALA A 78 -9.64 19.58 5.22
N VAL A 79 -8.76 18.61 5.52
CA VAL A 79 -9.12 17.35 6.20
C VAL A 79 -8.01 17.01 7.22
N PRO A 80 -8.25 17.09 8.54
CA PRO A 80 -9.50 17.49 9.22
C PRO A 80 -9.95 18.94 8.91
N ARG A 81 -11.24 19.23 9.11
CA ARG A 81 -11.85 20.53 8.75
C ARG A 81 -11.23 21.69 9.51
N ASP A 82 -11.07 22.83 8.83
CA ASP A 82 -10.54 24.06 9.41
C ASP A 82 -11.63 24.94 10.01
N VAL A 83 -12.89 24.75 9.59
CA VAL A 83 -14.03 25.58 9.97
C VAL A 83 -14.99 24.79 10.87
N GLU A 84 -15.51 25.45 11.89
CA GLU A 84 -16.53 24.88 12.76
C GLU A 84 -17.85 24.65 12.00
N GLU A 85 -18.51 23.50 12.21
CA GLU A 85 -19.74 23.14 11.48
C GLU A 85 -20.89 24.11 11.69
N SER A 86 -21.00 24.61 12.93
CA SER A 86 -22.04 25.54 13.37
C SER A 86 -21.99 26.87 12.62
N VAL A 87 -20.94 27.16 11.85
CA VAL A 87 -20.87 28.31 10.93
C VAL A 87 -21.94 28.23 9.83
N ASN A 88 -22.36 27.02 9.43
CA ASN A 88 -23.41 26.82 8.42
C ASN A 88 -24.79 27.38 8.83
N GLU A 89 -25.02 27.59 10.12
CA GLU A 89 -26.29 28.09 10.64
C GLU A 89 -26.34 29.63 10.67
N LEU A 90 -25.24 30.32 10.33
CA LEU A 90 -25.18 31.78 10.34
C LEU A 90 -25.81 32.37 9.09
N ASP A 91 -26.69 33.34 9.29
CA ASP A 91 -27.26 34.11 8.19
C ASP A 91 -26.17 34.85 7.40
N ALA A 92 -26.36 34.87 6.07
CA ALA A 92 -25.42 35.46 5.10
C ALA A 92 -24.02 34.83 5.08
N VAL A 93 -23.85 33.60 5.60
CA VAL A 93 -22.64 32.79 5.44
C VAL A 93 -22.97 31.54 4.62
N TYR A 94 -22.19 31.30 3.58
CA TYR A 94 -22.27 30.11 2.74
C TYR A 94 -21.00 29.31 2.95
N HIS A 95 -21.06 28.21 3.71
CA HIS A 95 -19.91 27.37 3.96
C HIS A 95 -20.03 26.03 3.22
N TYR A 96 -19.03 25.76 2.38
CA TYR A 96 -18.93 24.57 1.55
C TYR A 96 -17.70 23.76 1.92
N THR A 97 -17.87 22.46 2.06
CA THR A 97 -16.79 21.51 2.36
C THR A 97 -16.28 20.81 1.10
N VAL A 98 -15.19 20.03 1.23
CA VAL A 98 -14.71 19.11 0.19
C VAL A 98 -15.84 18.22 -0.34
N ASP A 99 -16.71 17.72 0.52
CA ASP A 99 -17.79 16.80 0.14
C ASP A 99 -18.86 17.50 -0.72
N ASP A 100 -19.19 18.76 -0.39
CA ASP A 100 -20.14 19.55 -1.17
C ASP A 100 -19.61 19.85 -2.57
N LEU A 101 -18.30 20.16 -2.68
CA LEU A 101 -17.65 20.38 -3.97
C LEU A 101 -17.65 19.12 -4.84
N HIS A 102 -17.48 17.94 -4.25
CA HIS A 102 -17.55 16.67 -4.98
C HIS A 102 -18.92 16.49 -5.66
N ASN A 103 -20.02 16.87 -5.00
CA ASN A 103 -21.36 16.76 -5.57
C ASN A 103 -21.56 17.69 -6.77
N ILE A 104 -20.96 18.88 -6.75
CA ILE A 104 -21.00 19.84 -7.89
C ILE A 104 -20.16 19.32 -9.06
N ILE A 105 -18.97 18.76 -8.77
CA ILE A 105 -18.03 18.28 -9.79
C ILE A 105 -18.55 17.01 -10.50
N ARG A 106 -19.44 16.22 -9.87
CA ARG A 106 -20.06 15.03 -10.50
C ARG A 106 -20.80 15.37 -11.80
N ASN A 107 -21.19 16.61 -12.05
CA ASN A 107 -21.84 16.97 -13.32
C ASN A 107 -20.87 16.96 -14.53
N ASN A 108 -19.55 16.83 -14.32
CA ASN A 108 -18.53 16.65 -15.37
C ASN A 108 -18.04 15.18 -15.48
N LEU A 109 -18.98 14.23 -15.56
CA LEU A 109 -18.70 12.77 -15.56
C LEU A 109 -18.06 12.23 -16.86
N GLY A 110 -18.23 12.90 -18.00
CA GLY A 110 -17.88 12.36 -19.31
C GLY A 110 -16.37 12.15 -19.54
N GLU A 111 -15.56 13.17 -19.28
CA GLU A 111 -14.11 13.11 -19.49
C GLU A 111 -13.41 12.26 -18.41
N ARG A 112 -13.91 12.31 -17.17
CA ARG A 112 -13.40 11.50 -16.05
C ARG A 112 -13.53 10.00 -16.29
N LYS A 113 -14.63 9.55 -16.92
CA LYS A 113 -14.83 8.13 -17.23
C LYS A 113 -13.78 7.58 -18.21
N LYS A 114 -13.39 8.36 -19.22
CA LYS A 114 -12.36 7.94 -20.18
C LYS A 114 -10.98 7.84 -19.53
N ALA A 115 -10.62 8.83 -18.71
CA ALA A 115 -9.35 8.80 -17.97
C ALA A 115 -9.32 7.65 -16.93
N SER A 116 -10.45 7.37 -16.26
CA SER A 116 -10.58 6.23 -15.34
C SER A 116 -10.33 4.90 -16.03
N TYR A 117 -10.93 4.69 -17.21
CA TYR A 117 -10.74 3.46 -17.97
C TYR A 117 -9.28 3.25 -18.38
N GLN A 118 -8.58 4.30 -18.82
CA GLN A 118 -7.16 4.23 -19.13
C GLN A 118 -6.31 3.88 -17.90
N ALA A 119 -6.62 4.47 -16.74
CA ALA A 119 -5.94 4.16 -15.49
C ALA A 119 -6.18 2.71 -15.04
N GLU A 120 -7.40 2.19 -15.18
CA GLU A 120 -7.72 0.79 -14.87
C GLU A 120 -6.92 -0.19 -15.73
N GLN A 121 -6.74 0.10 -17.03
CA GLN A 121 -5.92 -0.73 -17.90
C GLN A 121 -4.45 -0.75 -17.47
N ILE A 122 -3.90 0.41 -17.09
CA ILE A 122 -2.53 0.50 -16.57
C ILE A 122 -2.40 -0.31 -15.28
N ILE A 123 -3.33 -0.16 -14.33
CA ILE A 123 -3.32 -0.90 -13.06
C ILE A 123 -3.35 -2.42 -13.31
N LEU A 124 -4.17 -2.89 -14.25
CA LEU A 124 -4.26 -4.30 -14.58
C LEU A 124 -2.95 -4.84 -15.15
N GLN A 125 -2.34 -4.12 -16.09
CA GLN A 125 -1.07 -4.52 -16.71
C GLN A 125 0.07 -4.58 -15.67
N GLU A 126 0.21 -3.53 -14.86
CA GLU A 126 1.25 -3.46 -13.83
C GLU A 126 1.04 -4.49 -12.72
N SER A 127 -0.22 -4.75 -12.34
CA SER A 127 -0.55 -5.81 -11.37
C SER A 127 -0.16 -7.18 -11.88
N GLN A 128 -0.45 -7.49 -13.16
CA GLN A 128 -0.06 -8.76 -13.75
C GLN A 128 1.47 -8.92 -13.79
N ALA A 129 2.19 -7.90 -14.25
CA ALA A 129 3.65 -7.91 -14.28
C ALA A 129 4.26 -8.09 -12.88
N PHE A 130 3.67 -7.45 -11.86
CA PHE A 130 4.08 -7.61 -10.47
C PHE A 130 3.88 -9.05 -9.98
N PHE A 131 2.74 -9.68 -10.26
CA PHE A 131 2.51 -11.08 -9.84
C PHE A 131 3.42 -12.07 -10.55
N GLU A 132 3.74 -11.84 -11.82
CA GLU A 132 4.72 -12.65 -12.55
C GLU A 132 6.12 -12.52 -11.92
N TRP A 133 6.55 -11.30 -11.63
CA TRP A 133 7.80 -11.04 -10.92
C TRP A 133 7.82 -11.70 -9.52
N LEU A 134 6.72 -11.62 -8.77
CA LEU A 134 6.60 -12.20 -7.44
C LEU A 134 6.74 -13.73 -7.46
N LYS A 135 6.12 -14.39 -8.44
CA LYS A 135 6.26 -15.85 -8.62
C LYS A 135 7.72 -16.25 -8.79
N VAL A 136 8.47 -15.57 -9.65
CA VAL A 136 9.90 -15.84 -9.87
C VAL A 136 10.71 -15.63 -8.58
N HIS A 137 10.38 -14.58 -7.82
CA HIS A 137 11.12 -14.25 -6.60
C HIS A 137 10.85 -15.25 -5.46
N GLN A 138 9.63 -15.78 -5.33
CA GLN A 138 9.28 -16.75 -4.29
C GLN A 138 10.04 -18.08 -4.40
N PHE A 139 10.44 -18.49 -5.62
CA PHE A 139 11.19 -19.74 -5.82
C PHE A 139 12.72 -19.57 -5.76
N SER A 140 13.22 -18.33 -5.71
CA SER A 140 14.67 -18.04 -5.75
C SER A 140 15.48 -18.72 -4.63
N ASN A 141 14.85 -18.99 -3.48
CA ASN A 141 15.51 -19.59 -2.33
C ASN A 141 15.20 -21.08 -2.13
N LEU A 142 14.30 -21.66 -2.92
CA LEU A 142 13.81 -23.03 -2.69
C LEU A 142 14.94 -24.07 -2.72
N ILE A 143 15.81 -23.99 -3.73
CA ILE A 143 16.95 -24.91 -3.88
C ILE A 143 17.93 -24.77 -2.71
N ARG A 144 18.19 -23.53 -2.25
CA ARG A 144 19.09 -23.29 -1.12
C ARG A 144 18.53 -23.90 0.16
N THR A 145 17.26 -23.64 0.45
CA THR A 145 16.59 -24.17 1.65
C THR A 145 16.56 -25.70 1.62
N TYR A 146 16.15 -26.31 0.50
CA TYR A 146 16.12 -27.78 0.38
C TYR A 146 17.50 -28.43 0.62
N ARG A 147 18.57 -27.84 0.07
CA ARG A 147 19.94 -28.34 0.30
C ARG A 147 20.40 -28.16 1.75
N ALA A 148 20.04 -27.05 2.39
CA ALA A 148 20.36 -26.81 3.80
C ALA A 148 19.66 -27.83 4.71
N ASP A 149 18.38 -28.12 4.46
CA ASP A 149 17.62 -29.10 5.23
C ASP A 149 18.17 -30.53 5.06
N ALA A 150 18.60 -30.88 3.84
CA ALA A 150 19.25 -32.16 3.55
C ALA A 150 20.57 -32.31 4.30
N GLU A 151 21.37 -31.25 4.36
CA GLU A 151 22.66 -31.24 5.05
C GLU A 151 22.50 -31.30 6.58
N ASP A 152 21.52 -30.58 7.15
CA ASP A 152 21.20 -30.64 8.58
C ASP A 152 20.76 -32.04 9.00
N ALA A 153 19.91 -32.69 8.19
CA ALA A 153 19.50 -34.07 8.40
C ALA A 153 20.70 -35.03 8.37
N ARG A 154 21.61 -34.86 7.40
CA ARG A 154 22.85 -35.65 7.31
C ARG A 154 23.70 -35.48 8.55
N GLN A 155 23.96 -34.25 8.97
CA GLN A 155 24.83 -33.94 10.10
C GLN A 155 24.25 -34.51 11.42
N THR A 156 22.94 -34.37 11.62
CA THR A 156 22.24 -34.94 12.78
C THR A 156 22.35 -36.47 12.83
N LEU A 157 22.13 -37.16 11.71
CA LEU A 157 22.19 -38.62 11.67
C LEU A 157 23.62 -39.13 11.82
N VAL A 158 24.60 -38.47 11.22
CA VAL A 158 26.02 -38.79 11.37
C VAL A 158 26.46 -38.64 12.83
N GLN A 159 26.05 -37.57 13.50
CA GLN A 159 26.38 -37.37 14.92
C GLN A 159 25.79 -38.48 15.80
N LYS A 160 24.57 -38.92 15.54
CA LYS A 160 23.96 -40.07 16.24
C LYS A 160 24.73 -41.37 15.98
N ALA A 161 25.13 -41.62 14.73
CA ALA A 161 25.94 -42.78 14.37
C ALA A 161 27.29 -42.78 15.09
N PHE A 162 27.97 -41.62 15.16
CA PHE A 162 29.22 -41.50 15.91
C PHE A 162 29.06 -41.82 17.40
N LEU A 163 27.99 -41.35 18.04
CA LEU A 163 27.72 -41.64 19.44
C LEU A 163 27.44 -43.13 19.68
N ALA A 164 26.66 -43.78 18.81
CA ALA A 164 26.39 -45.21 18.87
C ALA A 164 27.69 -46.05 18.74
N LEU A 165 28.56 -45.68 17.80
CA LEU A 165 29.87 -46.33 17.64
C LEU A 165 30.75 -46.15 18.88
N GLN A 166 30.77 -44.96 19.50
CA GLN A 166 31.51 -44.72 20.74
C GLN A 166 30.97 -45.52 21.93
N GLN A 167 29.68 -45.85 21.91
CA GLN A 167 29.03 -46.70 22.92
C GLN A 167 29.27 -48.20 22.69
N GLY A 168 30.00 -48.57 21.64
CA GLY A 168 30.36 -49.96 21.33
C GLY A 168 29.30 -50.71 20.53
N GLU A 169 28.34 -50.02 19.92
CA GLU A 169 27.38 -50.65 19.01
C GLU A 169 28.06 -51.22 17.76
N ASN A 170 27.42 -52.21 17.13
CA ASN A 170 27.97 -52.85 15.94
C ASN A 170 28.04 -51.87 14.75
N ALA A 171 29.24 -51.68 14.21
CA ALA A 171 29.47 -50.68 13.17
C ALA A 171 28.68 -50.92 11.88
N GLU A 172 28.46 -52.18 11.50
CA GLU A 172 27.70 -52.53 10.30
C GLU A 172 26.22 -52.14 10.47
N GLN A 173 25.64 -52.44 11.63
CA GLN A 173 24.25 -52.07 11.94
C GLN A 173 24.06 -50.55 11.97
N VAL A 174 24.96 -49.83 12.63
CA VAL A 174 24.90 -48.35 12.71
C VAL A 174 24.99 -47.71 11.33
N LEU A 175 25.88 -48.20 10.45
CA LEU A 175 26.01 -47.68 9.09
C LEU A 175 24.79 -48.00 8.22
N GLN A 176 24.22 -49.20 8.34
CA GLN A 176 22.98 -49.55 7.63
C GLN A 176 21.81 -48.66 8.08
N GLU A 177 21.68 -48.42 9.39
CA GLU A 177 20.63 -47.58 9.95
C GLU A 177 20.78 -46.11 9.52
N LEU A 178 22.01 -45.56 9.56
CA LEU A 178 22.32 -44.23 9.04
C LEU A 178 21.92 -44.10 7.56
N SER A 179 22.35 -45.06 6.73
CA SER A 179 22.07 -45.08 5.29
C SER A 179 20.56 -45.12 5.02
N TYR A 180 19.83 -46.01 5.69
CA TYR A 180 18.39 -46.15 5.53
C TYR A 180 17.63 -44.90 5.97
N LYS A 181 17.95 -44.35 7.15
CA LYS A 181 17.29 -43.15 7.69
C LYS A 181 17.56 -41.92 6.84
N LEU A 182 18.80 -41.74 6.38
CA LEU A 182 19.17 -40.62 5.52
C LEU A 182 18.44 -40.70 4.18
N THR A 183 18.45 -41.87 3.54
CA THR A 183 17.76 -42.10 2.27
C THR A 183 16.27 -41.78 2.37
N ASN A 184 15.59 -42.32 3.39
CA ASN A 184 14.17 -42.03 3.61
C ASN A 184 13.88 -40.55 3.89
N LYS A 185 14.74 -39.89 4.67
CA LYS A 185 14.58 -38.47 4.99
C LYS A 185 14.70 -37.59 3.73
N LEU A 186 15.66 -37.88 2.86
CA LEU A 186 15.88 -37.16 1.60
C LEU A 186 14.76 -37.44 0.58
N LEU A 187 14.23 -38.67 0.53
CA LEU A 187 13.18 -39.05 -0.43
C LEU A 187 11.77 -38.62 -0.01
N HIS A 188 11.53 -38.36 1.28
CA HIS A 188 10.18 -38.09 1.79
C HIS A 188 9.51 -36.88 1.11
N SER A 189 10.14 -35.70 1.15
CA SER A 189 9.56 -34.47 0.60
C SER A 189 9.38 -34.51 -0.93
N PRO A 190 10.37 -34.95 -1.72
CA PRO A 190 10.18 -35.19 -3.16
C PRO A 190 9.02 -36.14 -3.48
N THR A 191 8.89 -37.23 -2.73
CA THR A 191 7.82 -38.23 -2.93
C THR A 191 6.44 -37.66 -2.62
N GLN A 192 6.32 -36.87 -1.55
CA GLN A 192 5.06 -36.17 -1.23
C GLN A 192 4.69 -35.13 -2.29
N ALA A 193 5.68 -34.39 -2.82
CA ALA A 193 5.44 -33.44 -3.90
C ALA A 193 4.95 -34.13 -5.18
N LEU A 194 5.54 -35.28 -5.54
CA LEU A 194 5.07 -36.14 -6.62
C LEU A 194 3.61 -36.59 -6.41
N GLN A 195 3.28 -37.12 -5.23
CA GLN A 195 1.91 -37.54 -4.91
C GLN A 195 0.90 -36.38 -4.98
N ALA A 196 1.28 -35.20 -4.51
CA ALA A 196 0.44 -34.00 -4.60
C ALA A 196 0.20 -33.58 -6.06
N MET A 197 1.24 -33.62 -6.91
CA MET A 197 1.12 -33.32 -8.35
C MET A 197 0.23 -34.34 -9.07
N VAL A 198 0.33 -35.63 -8.75
CA VAL A 198 -0.58 -36.67 -9.26
C VAL A 198 -2.02 -36.36 -8.87
N LYS A 199 -2.28 -36.07 -7.60
CA LYS A 199 -3.63 -35.77 -7.09
C LYS A 199 -4.23 -34.51 -7.73
N ALA A 200 -3.40 -33.52 -8.05
CA ALA A 200 -3.82 -32.27 -8.69
C ALA A 200 -3.95 -32.36 -10.21
N GLY A 201 -3.61 -33.50 -10.83
CA GLY A 201 -3.61 -33.65 -12.29
C GLY A 201 -2.56 -32.79 -13.00
N ASN A 202 -1.47 -32.41 -12.31
CA ASN A 202 -0.43 -31.55 -12.86
C ASN A 202 0.54 -32.34 -13.78
N ALA A 203 0.08 -32.67 -14.98
CA ALA A 203 0.83 -33.46 -15.96
C ALA A 203 2.10 -32.76 -16.47
N GLU A 204 2.15 -31.43 -16.46
CA GLU A 204 3.34 -30.67 -16.84
C GLU A 204 4.42 -30.76 -15.76
N GLY A 205 4.04 -30.53 -14.50
CA GLY A 205 4.94 -30.66 -13.35
C GLY A 205 5.52 -32.07 -13.21
N LEU A 206 4.70 -33.10 -13.42
CA LEU A 206 5.16 -34.51 -13.37
C LEU A 206 6.19 -34.82 -14.45
N ARG A 207 6.03 -34.32 -15.68
CA ARG A 207 7.00 -34.51 -16.77
C ARG A 207 8.31 -33.77 -16.51
N ALA A 208 8.23 -32.55 -15.97
CA ALA A 208 9.43 -31.81 -15.59
C ALA A 208 10.20 -32.55 -14.47
N PHE A 209 9.48 -33.06 -13.46
CA PHE A 209 10.09 -33.76 -12.34
C PHE A 209 10.67 -35.12 -12.73
N SER A 210 9.98 -35.88 -13.59
CA SER A 210 10.47 -37.18 -14.09
C SER A 210 11.77 -37.04 -14.89
N THR A 211 11.86 -35.99 -15.71
CA THR A 211 13.09 -35.64 -16.44
C THR A 211 14.24 -35.31 -15.50
N VAL A 212 13.99 -34.56 -14.42
CA VAL A 212 15.01 -34.20 -13.41
C VAL A 212 15.49 -35.41 -12.60
N LEU A 213 14.59 -36.34 -12.26
CA LEU A 213 14.96 -37.56 -11.54
C LEU A 213 15.60 -38.63 -12.43
N GLY A 214 15.61 -38.44 -13.76
CA GLY A 214 16.08 -39.45 -14.71
C GLY A 214 15.22 -40.71 -14.74
N VAL A 215 13.99 -40.64 -14.21
CA VAL A 215 13.02 -41.73 -14.23
C VAL A 215 12.13 -41.46 -15.43
N ALA A 216 12.30 -42.20 -16.53
CA ALA A 216 11.38 -42.10 -17.65
C ALA A 216 9.95 -42.35 -17.13
N ALA A 217 9.02 -41.46 -17.44
CA ALA A 217 7.62 -41.75 -17.26
C ALA A 217 7.28 -42.88 -18.25
N ASN A 218 7.34 -44.14 -17.80
CA ASN A 218 6.82 -45.25 -18.58
C ASN A 218 5.31 -45.01 -18.74
N THR A 219 4.95 -44.40 -19.87
CA THR A 219 3.59 -44.34 -20.39
C THR A 219 3.24 -45.62 -21.12
N ASP A 220 3.61 -46.78 -20.56
CA ASP A 220 3.18 -48.08 -21.05
C ASP A 220 2.33 -48.73 -19.96
N ASP A 221 1.07 -48.31 -19.95
CA ASP A 221 -0.03 -49.19 -19.53
C ASP A 221 -1.18 -48.99 -20.53
N GLN A 222 -0.92 -49.45 -21.76
CA GLN A 222 -1.95 -49.91 -22.69
C GLN A 222 -1.57 -51.31 -23.13
N SER A 223 -2.13 -52.34 -22.47
CA SER A 223 -2.64 -53.58 -23.08
C SER A 223 -2.93 -54.64 -22.02
N GLU A 224 -4.20 -54.76 -21.59
CA GLU A 224 -5.11 -55.91 -21.79
C GLU A 224 -6.39 -55.78 -20.94
#